data_AF-A0A7Y9T2T4-F1
#
_entry.id   AF-A0A7Y9T2T4-F1
#
_cell.length_a   1.000
_cell.length_b   1.000
_cell.length_c   1.000
_cell.angle_alpha   90.00
_cell.angle_beta   90.00
_cell.angle_gamma   90.00
#
_symmetry.space_group_name_H-M   'P 1'
#
loop_
_entity.id
_entity.type
_entity.pdbx_description
1 polymer ?
#
loop_
_entity_poly.entity_id
_entity_poly.type
_entity_poly.pdbx_seq_one_letter_code
_entity_poly.pdbx_strand_id
1 'polypeptide(L)'
;MSQSETLIKKSANRREFLKTGITAAGVATIGTGLLGGGASAFGQEHDGDGDLTQGDIAILRFLNALEQIEADLWIQYSELGGVQDKEVSGVKGGNPLYTAALSILDGDMAQYIHDNTDDEISHAAFLKAYLESKGAEAVDLSPFATIPGSTATGSTGKTRLTNLTQLTVDTSFWSKYRSVTNPDFDPGAPFVQAVPSLNVGKHTAIPRTDADTAGSFISSDNTKSITPHLQAIAFTAGFHFAFIEAGGTSLYPTLAQKVSNLEVLRVLLSIGPSETMHFQTWQDKAGNALPLTDVDNGPGGTGASVTFTTLANAQGETNPESLKGDTLQANLIMPEPTHFLSKKFPPVAIVRPTSTKNSGAVASLQGFVDDGLFIGQKNPEFLRLMFRLAEEADEARRRS
;
A
#
# COMPACT_ATOMS: atom_id res chain seq x y z
N MET A 1 66.26 -21.99 -15.19
CA MET A 1 65.76 -22.36 -16.54
C MET A 1 64.79 -23.53 -16.36
N SER A 2 63.60 -23.43 -16.99
CA SER A 2 62.52 -24.46 -17.08
C SER A 2 61.78 -24.73 -15.76
N GLN A 3 60.45 -24.88 -15.62
CA GLN A 3 59.24 -24.85 -16.46
C GLN A 3 58.02 -24.85 -15.50
N SER A 4 56.90 -24.22 -15.88
CA SER A 4 55.48 -24.55 -15.56
C SER A 4 54.63 -23.32 -15.91
N GLU A 5 53.93 -23.28 -17.05
CA GLU A 5 52.57 -23.82 -17.27
C GLU A 5 51.56 -23.41 -16.18
N THR A 6 50.80 -22.33 -16.40
CA THR A 6 49.44 -22.23 -17.01
C THR A 6 48.35 -22.21 -15.95
N LEU A 7 47.57 -21.13 -15.87
CA LEU A 7 46.10 -21.16 -15.88
C LEU A 7 45.51 -19.74 -15.98
N ILE A 8 44.52 -19.67 -16.87
CA ILE A 8 43.83 -18.52 -17.49
C ILE A 8 42.76 -17.98 -16.51
N LYS A 9 42.76 -16.68 -16.17
CA LYS A 9 41.93 -15.58 -16.70
C LYS A 9 40.40 -15.75 -16.54
N LYS A 10 39.76 -14.83 -15.80
CA LYS A 10 38.79 -13.82 -16.33
C LYS A 10 38.01 -13.12 -15.20
N SER A 11 38.26 -11.82 -15.04
CA SER A 11 37.29 -10.87 -14.47
C SER A 11 36.32 -10.43 -15.57
N ALA A 12 35.01 -10.66 -15.39
CA ALA A 12 33.99 -10.16 -16.31
C ALA A 12 33.51 -8.77 -15.86
N ASN A 13 33.72 -7.77 -16.73
CA ASN A 13 33.28 -6.38 -16.54
C ASN A 13 31.80 -6.22 -16.93
N ARG A 14 30.96 -5.80 -15.97
CA ARG A 14 29.50 -5.63 -16.12
C ARG A 14 29.04 -4.44 -17.01
N ARG A 15 29.94 -3.76 -17.72
CA ARG A 15 29.65 -2.53 -18.49
C ARG A 15 29.47 -2.71 -20.00
N GLU A 16 29.64 -3.91 -20.53
CA GLU A 16 29.53 -4.15 -21.98
C GLU A 16 28.11 -4.53 -22.43
N PHE A 17 27.27 -5.03 -21.52
CA PHE A 17 25.92 -5.52 -21.83
C PHE A 17 24.92 -4.40 -22.20
N LEU A 18 25.15 -3.16 -21.76
CA LEU A 18 24.27 -2.01 -22.05
C LEU A 18 24.60 -1.30 -23.37
N LYS A 19 25.66 -1.69 -24.08
CA LYS A 19 26.08 -1.00 -25.32
C LYS A 19 25.60 -1.64 -26.61
N THR A 20 24.91 -2.78 -26.56
CA THR A 20 24.47 -3.50 -27.77
C THR A 20 22.95 -3.46 -28.00
N GLY A 21 22.17 -2.77 -27.15
CA GLY A 21 20.71 -2.79 -27.19
C GLY A 21 20.01 -1.63 -27.90
N ILE A 22 20.72 -0.61 -28.37
CA ILE A 22 20.08 0.59 -28.93
C ILE A 22 20.76 0.97 -30.24
N THR A 23 20.20 0.52 -31.38
CA THR A 23 20.17 1.24 -32.68
C THR A 23 19.51 0.39 -33.77
N ALA A 24 18.30 0.75 -34.19
CA ALA A 24 17.74 0.73 -35.57
C ALA A 24 16.23 1.03 -35.47
N ALA A 25 15.79 2.29 -35.66
CA ALA A 25 15.25 2.86 -36.91
C ALA A 25 13.98 2.13 -37.40
N GLY A 26 12.84 2.72 -37.74
CA GLY A 26 12.42 4.09 -38.06
C GLY A 26 10.99 3.99 -38.64
N VAL A 27 10.33 5.14 -38.80
CA VAL A 27 8.92 5.34 -39.20
C VAL A 27 8.44 4.45 -40.37
N ALA A 28 7.26 3.81 -40.21
CA ALA A 28 6.43 3.35 -41.33
C ALA A 28 4.92 3.44 -40.99
N THR A 29 4.21 3.99 -41.97
CA THR A 29 2.77 4.23 -42.16
C THR A 29 1.76 3.22 -41.62
N ILE A 30 0.60 3.76 -41.19
CA ILE A 30 -0.66 3.08 -40.84
C ILE A 30 -1.09 2.13 -41.96
N GLY A 31 -1.36 0.88 -41.60
CA GLY A 31 -2.00 -0.13 -42.43
C GLY A 31 -2.74 -1.13 -41.54
N THR A 32 -4.04 -1.27 -41.77
CA THR A 32 -4.99 -2.11 -41.05
C THR A 32 -4.70 -3.61 -41.14
N GLY A 33 -4.78 -4.31 -40.00
CA GLY A 33 -5.15 -5.72 -39.90
C GLY A 33 -4.01 -6.69 -39.63
N LEU A 34 -3.83 -7.07 -38.36
CA LEU A 34 -3.45 -8.43 -37.96
C LEU A 34 -3.65 -8.59 -36.44
N LEU A 35 -4.78 -9.21 -36.10
CA LEU A 35 -4.96 -9.91 -34.83
C LEU A 35 -4.04 -11.14 -34.83
N GLY A 36 -3.33 -11.36 -33.72
CA GLY A 36 -2.68 -12.64 -33.44
C GLY A 36 -1.18 -12.52 -33.15
N GLY A 37 -0.82 -12.86 -31.92
CA GLY A 37 0.56 -13.14 -31.53
C GLY A 37 1.01 -12.38 -30.29
N GLY A 38 0.53 -12.80 -29.11
CA GLY A 38 1.17 -12.41 -27.85
C GLY A 38 2.64 -12.85 -27.88
N ALA A 39 3.55 -11.93 -27.59
CA ALA A 39 4.97 -12.22 -27.48
C ALA A 39 5.18 -13.11 -26.23
N SER A 40 5.24 -14.42 -26.46
CA SER A 40 5.73 -15.38 -25.46
C SER A 40 7.22 -15.16 -25.28
N ALA A 41 7.60 -14.48 -24.19
CA ALA A 41 8.97 -14.45 -23.68
C ALA A 41 9.20 -15.60 -22.68
N PHE A 42 8.60 -16.77 -22.91
CA PHE A 42 8.77 -17.93 -22.05
C PHE A 42 9.83 -18.87 -22.64
N GLY A 43 10.96 -18.95 -21.94
CA GLY A 43 11.82 -20.12 -21.99
C GLY A 43 10.98 -21.33 -21.57
N GLN A 44 10.81 -22.24 -22.50
CA GLN A 44 9.97 -23.41 -22.39
C GLN A 44 10.64 -24.44 -21.47
N GLU A 45 10.15 -24.58 -20.23
CA GLU A 45 10.17 -25.86 -19.52
C GLU A 45 8.72 -26.24 -19.24
N HIS A 46 8.18 -27.03 -20.15
CA HIS A 46 6.94 -27.78 -19.96
C HIS A 46 7.26 -28.91 -18.98
N ASP A 47 7.20 -28.64 -17.69
CA ASP A 47 7.16 -29.65 -16.62
C ASP A 47 6.50 -29.03 -15.37
N GLY A 48 5.18 -29.20 -15.24
CA GLY A 48 4.48 -29.03 -13.96
C GLY A 48 3.50 -27.86 -13.80
N ASP A 49 2.64 -27.57 -14.79
CA ASP A 49 1.39 -26.83 -14.50
C ASP A 49 0.43 -27.80 -13.77
N GLY A 50 0.75 -28.11 -12.52
CA GLY A 50 -0.16 -28.85 -11.65
C GLY A 50 -1.37 -27.98 -11.36
N ASP A 51 -2.57 -28.57 -11.45
CA ASP A 51 -3.83 -27.91 -11.10
C ASP A 51 -3.69 -27.10 -9.81
N LEU A 52 -4.24 -25.88 -9.79
CA LEU A 52 -4.22 -25.04 -8.61
C LEU A 52 -4.75 -25.81 -7.40
N THR A 53 -4.01 -25.75 -6.29
CA THR A 53 -4.52 -26.34 -5.05
C THR A 53 -5.66 -25.48 -4.52
N GLN A 54 -6.50 -26.06 -3.66
CA GLN A 54 -7.52 -25.30 -2.94
C GLN A 54 -6.90 -24.16 -2.11
N GLY A 55 -5.67 -24.33 -1.60
CA GLY A 55 -4.95 -23.28 -0.90
C GLY A 55 -4.50 -22.14 -1.81
N ASP A 56 -4.04 -22.45 -3.03
CA ASP A 56 -3.70 -21.42 -4.02
C ASP A 56 -4.94 -20.60 -4.40
N ILE A 57 -6.08 -21.27 -4.63
CA ILE A 57 -7.35 -20.62 -4.94
C ILE A 57 -7.83 -19.76 -3.77
N ALA A 58 -7.76 -20.25 -2.52
CA ALA A 58 -8.16 -19.48 -1.34
C ALA A 58 -7.35 -18.18 -1.19
N ILE A 59 -6.03 -18.26 -1.36
CA ILE A 59 -5.14 -17.09 -1.35
C ILE A 59 -5.53 -16.09 -2.44
N LEU A 60 -5.71 -16.55 -3.68
CA LEU A 60 -6.09 -15.68 -4.80
C LEU A 60 -7.46 -15.04 -4.61
N ARG A 61 -8.43 -15.77 -4.06
CA ARG A 61 -9.78 -15.24 -3.76
C ARG A 61 -9.73 -14.19 -2.67
N PHE A 62 -8.96 -14.40 -1.61
CA PHE A 62 -8.77 -13.40 -0.56
C PHE A 62 -8.11 -12.14 -1.13
N LEU A 63 -7.00 -12.28 -1.86
CA LEU A 63 -6.32 -11.14 -2.48
C LEU A 63 -7.27 -10.41 -3.46
N ASN A 64 -8.01 -11.13 -4.31
CA ASN A 64 -8.99 -10.50 -5.19
C ASN A 64 -10.06 -9.68 -4.44
N ALA A 65 -10.47 -10.11 -3.25
CA ALA A 65 -11.40 -9.36 -2.41
C ALA A 65 -10.73 -8.17 -1.72
N LEU A 66 -9.49 -8.33 -1.26
CA LEU A 66 -8.72 -7.27 -0.61
C LEU A 66 -8.40 -6.15 -1.60
N GLU A 67 -7.93 -6.48 -2.80
CA GLU A 67 -7.64 -5.49 -3.85
C GLU A 67 -8.88 -4.72 -4.29
N GLN A 68 -10.08 -5.29 -4.18
CA GLN A 68 -11.33 -4.53 -4.40
C GLN A 68 -11.59 -3.49 -3.30
N ILE A 69 -11.20 -3.79 -2.05
CA ILE A 69 -11.29 -2.86 -0.93
C ILE A 69 -10.27 -1.73 -1.10
N GLU A 70 -9.03 -2.07 -1.49
CA GLU A 70 -7.96 -1.09 -1.74
C GLU A 70 -8.26 -0.21 -2.96
N ALA A 71 -8.78 -0.79 -4.04
CA ALA A 71 -9.25 -0.01 -5.18
C ALA A 71 -10.39 0.97 -4.78
N ASP A 72 -11.37 0.56 -3.96
CA ASP A 72 -12.47 1.45 -3.52
C ASP A 72 -11.98 2.62 -2.66
N LEU A 73 -11.00 2.41 -1.76
CA LEU A 73 -10.43 3.48 -0.96
C LEU A 73 -9.51 4.40 -1.80
N TRP A 74 -8.70 3.85 -2.71
CA TRP A 74 -7.80 4.64 -3.54
C TRP A 74 -8.56 5.46 -4.57
N ILE A 75 -9.64 4.93 -5.15
CA ILE A 75 -10.56 5.69 -6.00
C ILE A 75 -11.11 6.90 -5.24
N GLN A 76 -11.48 6.78 -3.96
CA GLN A 76 -11.96 7.93 -3.18
C GLN A 76 -10.89 8.99 -2.97
N TYR A 77 -9.64 8.59 -2.71
CA TYR A 77 -8.53 9.53 -2.64
C TYR A 77 -8.25 10.19 -3.99
N SER A 78 -8.29 9.43 -5.08
CA SER A 78 -8.06 9.94 -6.44
C SER A 78 -9.16 10.89 -6.92
N GLU A 79 -10.43 10.65 -6.56
CA GLU A 79 -11.55 11.57 -6.83
C GLU A 79 -11.38 12.97 -6.22
N LEU A 80 -10.59 13.11 -5.16
CA LEU A 80 -10.45 14.40 -4.46
C LEU A 80 -9.04 14.97 -4.60
N GLY A 81 -8.02 14.12 -4.54
CA GLY A 81 -6.61 14.50 -4.48
C GLY A 81 -5.76 14.06 -5.67
N GLY A 82 -6.24 13.16 -6.54
CA GLY A 82 -5.47 12.60 -7.66
C GLY A 82 -5.46 13.48 -8.91
N VAL A 83 -4.52 13.21 -9.82
CA VAL A 83 -4.53 13.76 -11.19
C VAL A 83 -5.83 13.34 -11.90
N GLN A 84 -6.41 14.26 -12.66
CA GLN A 84 -7.66 14.04 -13.39
C GLN A 84 -7.38 13.91 -14.88
N ASP A 85 -7.23 12.68 -15.36
CA ASP A 85 -7.05 12.40 -16.78
C ASP A 85 -7.95 11.24 -17.29
N LYS A 86 -7.44 10.37 -18.15
CA LYS A 86 -8.18 9.26 -18.76
C LYS A 86 -7.61 7.88 -18.41
N GLU A 87 -6.50 7.82 -17.68
CA GLU A 87 -5.85 6.56 -17.29
C GLU A 87 -6.70 5.88 -16.21
N VAL A 88 -6.97 6.56 -15.10
CA VAL A 88 -7.89 6.05 -14.08
C VAL A 88 -9.35 6.28 -14.49
N SER A 89 -10.11 5.20 -14.62
CA SER A 89 -11.55 5.27 -14.94
C SER A 89 -12.41 5.44 -13.67
N GLY A 90 -13.53 6.15 -13.79
CA GLY A 90 -14.50 6.26 -12.69
C GLY A 90 -14.25 7.43 -11.72
N VAL A 91 -13.09 8.07 -11.79
CA VAL A 91 -12.79 9.36 -11.17
C VAL A 91 -13.26 10.49 -12.10
N LYS A 92 -14.07 11.40 -11.59
CA LYS A 92 -14.55 12.57 -12.33
C LYS A 92 -14.73 13.71 -11.35
N GLY A 93 -13.64 14.42 -11.10
CA GLY A 93 -13.65 15.56 -10.21
C GLY A 93 -12.37 15.60 -9.41
N GLY A 94 -12.03 16.80 -8.96
CA GLY A 94 -10.92 17.01 -8.05
C GLY A 94 -11.31 18.12 -7.10
N ASN A 95 -10.61 18.19 -5.98
CA ASN A 95 -10.80 19.24 -5.00
C ASN A 95 -9.50 20.05 -4.91
N PRO A 96 -9.37 21.18 -5.64
CA PRO A 96 -8.10 21.90 -5.72
C PRO A 96 -7.54 22.30 -4.36
N LEU A 97 -8.40 22.58 -3.38
CA LEU A 97 -7.99 22.95 -2.02
C LEU A 97 -7.42 21.75 -1.26
N TYR A 98 -8.05 20.58 -1.41
CA TYR A 98 -7.54 19.35 -0.82
C TYR A 98 -6.26 18.86 -1.51
N THR A 99 -6.19 18.93 -2.84
CA THR A 99 -4.94 18.68 -3.59
C THR A 99 -3.82 19.62 -3.13
N ALA A 100 -4.12 20.90 -2.92
CA ALA A 100 -3.16 21.87 -2.39
C ALA A 100 -2.75 21.61 -0.93
N ALA A 101 -3.65 21.04 -0.12
CA ALA A 101 -3.34 20.61 1.24
C ALA A 101 -2.42 19.39 1.25
N LEU A 102 -2.70 18.39 0.41
CA LEU A 102 -1.83 17.23 0.19
C LEU A 102 -0.46 17.66 -0.33
N SER A 103 -0.41 18.67 -1.21
CA SER A 103 0.85 19.15 -1.80
C SER A 103 1.82 19.77 -0.78
N ILE A 104 1.38 20.01 0.46
CA ILE A 104 2.26 20.42 1.56
C ILE A 104 3.19 19.26 1.97
N LEU A 105 2.72 18.02 1.84
CA LEU A 105 3.53 16.82 2.08
C LEU A 105 4.55 16.61 0.94
N ASP A 106 4.11 16.67 -0.31
CA ASP A 106 4.99 16.59 -1.49
C ASP A 106 4.29 17.18 -2.72
N GLY A 107 5.04 17.84 -3.61
CA GLY A 107 4.47 18.48 -4.80
C GLY A 107 3.82 17.49 -5.78
N ASP A 108 4.25 16.22 -5.75
CA ASP A 108 3.80 15.18 -6.67
C ASP A 108 2.68 14.29 -6.09
N MET A 109 2.12 14.62 -4.92
CA MET A 109 1.09 13.81 -4.25
C MET A 109 -0.08 13.43 -5.17
N ALA A 110 -0.52 14.35 -6.04
CA ALA A 110 -1.62 14.07 -6.96
C ALA A 110 -1.27 12.96 -7.97
N GLN A 111 -0.01 12.90 -8.42
CA GLN A 111 0.46 11.86 -9.33
C GLN A 111 0.62 10.53 -8.60
N TYR A 112 1.20 10.54 -7.40
CA TYR A 112 1.37 9.31 -6.62
C TYR A 112 0.03 8.67 -6.25
N ILE A 113 -0.98 9.48 -5.88
CA ILE A 113 -2.33 8.99 -5.59
C ILE A 113 -2.94 8.37 -6.85
N HIS A 114 -2.75 9.05 -7.99
CA HIS A 114 -3.27 8.58 -9.28
C HIS A 114 -2.66 7.23 -9.68
N ASP A 115 -1.33 7.11 -9.64
CA ASP A 115 -0.61 5.90 -10.07
C ASP A 115 -0.93 4.71 -9.16
N ASN A 116 -0.92 4.90 -7.83
CA ASN A 116 -1.31 3.86 -6.88
C ASN A 116 -2.76 3.42 -7.09
N THR A 117 -3.65 4.34 -7.49
CA THR A 117 -5.05 4.00 -7.79
C THR A 117 -5.16 3.16 -9.07
N ASP A 118 -4.37 3.46 -10.10
CA ASP A 118 -4.33 2.63 -11.32
C ASP A 118 -3.80 1.23 -11.00
N ASP A 119 -2.75 1.14 -10.20
CA ASP A 119 -2.16 -0.12 -9.76
C ASP A 119 -3.19 -0.98 -9.02
N GLU A 120 -3.92 -0.45 -8.03
CA GLU A 120 -4.94 -1.25 -7.30
C GLU A 120 -6.14 -1.67 -8.17
N ILE A 121 -6.57 -0.82 -9.10
CA ILE A 121 -7.59 -1.19 -10.08
C ILE A 121 -7.07 -2.35 -10.95
N SER A 122 -5.80 -2.29 -11.34
CA SER A 122 -5.16 -3.31 -12.16
C SER A 122 -4.99 -4.63 -11.40
N HIS A 123 -4.58 -4.60 -10.12
CA HIS A 123 -4.42 -5.78 -9.27
C HIS A 123 -5.76 -6.51 -9.10
N ALA A 124 -6.82 -5.78 -8.74
CA ALA A 124 -8.15 -6.34 -8.59
C ALA A 124 -8.66 -6.99 -9.90
N ALA A 125 -8.49 -6.29 -11.03
CA ALA A 125 -8.91 -6.78 -12.34
C ALA A 125 -8.12 -8.01 -12.80
N PHE A 126 -6.80 -8.00 -12.60
CA PHE A 126 -5.92 -9.11 -12.96
C PHE A 126 -6.24 -10.37 -12.15
N LEU A 127 -6.36 -10.26 -10.82
CA LEU A 127 -6.65 -11.41 -9.96
C LEU A 127 -8.02 -12.03 -10.27
N LYS A 128 -9.02 -11.19 -10.55
CA LYS A 128 -10.34 -11.65 -11.01
C LYS A 128 -10.22 -12.45 -12.31
N ALA A 129 -9.58 -11.89 -13.33
CA ALA A 129 -9.42 -12.54 -14.63
C ALA A 129 -8.58 -13.83 -14.52
N TYR A 130 -7.55 -13.83 -13.68
CA TYR A 130 -6.70 -14.99 -13.46
C TYR A 130 -7.48 -16.14 -12.79
N LEU A 131 -8.26 -15.87 -11.74
CA LEU A 131 -9.16 -16.84 -11.11
C LEU A 131 -10.14 -17.45 -12.14
N GLU A 132 -10.83 -16.60 -12.90
CA GLU A 132 -11.80 -17.03 -13.91
C GLU A 132 -11.13 -17.88 -15.01
N SER A 133 -9.91 -17.53 -15.42
CA SER A 133 -9.14 -18.31 -16.42
C SER A 133 -8.78 -19.72 -15.94
N LYS A 134 -8.68 -19.92 -14.63
CA LYS A 134 -8.40 -21.22 -13.99
C LYS A 134 -9.69 -21.94 -13.57
N GLY A 135 -10.86 -21.43 -13.95
CA GLY A 135 -12.16 -22.00 -13.60
C GLY A 135 -12.55 -21.82 -12.13
N ALA A 136 -11.85 -20.96 -11.38
CA ALA A 136 -12.19 -20.59 -10.01
C ALA A 136 -13.15 -19.39 -10.01
N GLU A 137 -14.02 -19.33 -9.01
CA GLU A 137 -14.95 -18.23 -8.82
C GLU A 137 -14.24 -17.02 -8.20
N ALA A 138 -14.31 -15.87 -8.88
CA ALA A 138 -13.85 -14.59 -8.36
C ALA A 138 -14.83 -14.01 -7.33
N VAL A 139 -14.35 -13.11 -6.47
CA VAL A 139 -15.17 -12.49 -5.43
C VAL A 139 -15.85 -11.24 -6.00
N ASP A 140 -17.15 -11.06 -5.72
CA ASP A 140 -17.89 -9.84 -6.04
C ASP A 140 -18.30 -9.12 -4.75
N LEU A 141 -17.66 -7.98 -4.48
CA LEU A 141 -18.01 -7.14 -3.33
C LEU A 141 -19.02 -6.05 -3.65
N SER A 142 -19.39 -5.85 -4.93
CA SER A 142 -20.27 -4.74 -5.33
C SER A 142 -21.61 -4.66 -4.59
N PRO A 143 -22.27 -5.77 -4.16
CA PRO A 143 -23.51 -5.69 -3.38
C PRO A 143 -23.33 -5.08 -1.97
N PHE A 144 -22.09 -4.99 -1.48
CA PHE A 144 -21.76 -4.45 -0.16
C PHE A 144 -21.39 -2.96 -0.18
N ALA A 145 -21.26 -2.34 -1.36
CA ALA A 145 -20.91 -0.93 -1.51
C ALA A 145 -22.08 -0.02 -1.10
N THR A 146 -22.29 0.13 0.21
CA THR A 146 -23.47 0.79 0.81
C THR A 146 -23.11 1.96 1.74
N ILE A 147 -21.83 2.15 2.06
CA ILE A 147 -21.36 3.26 2.89
C ILE A 147 -21.51 4.56 2.09
N PRO A 148 -22.13 5.63 2.62
CA PRO A 148 -22.18 6.90 1.90
C PRO A 148 -20.78 7.48 1.67
N GLY A 149 -20.47 7.87 0.43
CA GLY A 149 -19.22 8.58 0.11
C GLY A 149 -19.26 10.06 0.48
N SER A 150 -18.12 10.74 0.26
CA SER A 150 -18.01 12.19 0.39
C SER A 150 -19.00 12.93 -0.53
N THR A 151 -19.47 14.08 -0.07
CA THR A 151 -20.26 15.03 -0.87
C THR A 151 -19.52 16.34 -1.09
N ALA A 152 -18.22 16.40 -0.77
CA ALA A 152 -17.37 17.54 -1.12
C ALA A 152 -17.23 17.68 -2.63
N THR A 153 -17.07 18.91 -3.10
CA THR A 153 -16.79 19.21 -4.50
C THR A 153 -15.60 18.39 -4.98
N GLY A 154 -15.79 17.67 -6.11
CA GLY A 154 -14.81 16.74 -6.67
C GLY A 154 -15.17 15.27 -6.47
N SER A 155 -15.84 14.90 -5.38
CA SER A 155 -16.25 13.51 -5.17
C SER A 155 -17.41 13.10 -6.09
N THR A 156 -17.47 11.82 -6.43
CA THR A 156 -18.57 11.25 -7.21
C THR A 156 -19.86 11.07 -6.40
N GLY A 157 -19.80 11.18 -5.05
CA GLY A 157 -20.96 11.01 -4.16
C GLY A 157 -21.54 9.59 -4.14
N LYS A 158 -20.86 8.62 -4.76
CA LYS A 158 -21.29 7.22 -4.81
C LYS A 158 -21.18 6.55 -3.45
N THR A 159 -21.91 5.46 -3.28
CA THR A 159 -21.71 4.56 -2.14
C THR A 159 -20.43 3.74 -2.29
N ARG A 160 -19.87 3.30 -1.16
CA ARG A 160 -18.52 2.75 -1.01
C ARG A 160 -18.51 1.45 -0.21
N LEU A 161 -17.44 0.68 -0.38
CA LEU A 161 -17.08 -0.42 0.51
C LEU A 161 -16.40 0.07 1.78
N THR A 162 -15.70 1.21 1.67
CA THR A 162 -14.81 1.74 2.70
C THR A 162 -15.24 3.13 3.20
N ASN A 163 -14.79 3.48 4.40
CA ASN A 163 -15.05 4.75 5.07
C ASN A 163 -13.73 5.45 5.40
N LEU A 164 -13.48 6.60 4.77
CA LEU A 164 -12.27 7.41 4.97
C LEU A 164 -12.47 8.61 5.92
N THR A 165 -13.56 8.62 6.68
CA THR A 165 -14.00 9.77 7.50
C THR A 165 -14.05 9.47 9.00
N GLN A 166 -13.76 8.22 9.39
CA GLN A 166 -13.83 7.75 10.77
C GLN A 166 -12.70 6.78 11.13
N LEU A 167 -11.46 7.19 10.85
CA LEU A 167 -10.26 6.34 10.91
C LEU A 167 -9.53 6.38 12.25
N THR A 168 -8.92 5.27 12.66
CA THR A 168 -8.01 5.15 13.81
C THR A 168 -6.67 4.61 13.29
N VAL A 169 -5.82 5.50 12.80
CA VAL A 169 -4.64 5.11 12.02
C VAL A 169 -3.50 4.66 12.94
N ASP A 170 -3.13 3.38 12.86
CA ASP A 170 -1.92 2.87 13.54
C ASP A 170 -0.66 3.34 12.79
N THR A 171 0.01 4.33 13.35
CA THR A 171 1.28 4.89 12.84
C THR A 171 2.53 4.17 13.37
N SER A 172 2.38 3.03 14.05
CA SER A 172 3.51 2.24 14.56
C SER A 172 4.32 1.54 13.47
N PHE A 173 3.79 1.44 12.24
CA PHE A 173 4.55 1.01 11.06
C PHE A 173 5.85 1.82 10.91
N TRP A 174 5.84 3.09 11.32
CA TRP A 174 6.96 4.00 11.21
C TRP A 174 8.19 3.50 11.98
N SER A 175 8.01 3.25 13.28
CA SER A 175 9.09 2.79 14.16
C SER A 175 9.41 1.31 13.94
N LYS A 176 8.44 0.50 13.49
CA LYS A 176 8.63 -0.92 13.14
C LYS A 176 9.76 -1.15 12.14
N TYR A 177 9.80 -0.34 11.08
CA TYR A 177 10.86 -0.42 10.06
C TYR A 177 12.16 0.27 10.46
N ARG A 178 12.15 1.13 11.49
CA ARG A 178 13.33 1.86 11.98
C ARG A 178 13.94 1.25 13.25
N SER A 179 13.33 0.20 13.79
CA SER A 179 13.78 -0.52 15.00
C SER A 179 14.65 -1.74 14.67
N VAL A 180 15.56 -2.12 15.57
CA VAL A 180 16.28 -3.41 15.51
C VAL A 180 15.45 -4.60 16.04
N THR A 181 14.24 -4.34 16.57
CA THR A 181 13.29 -5.39 16.97
C THR A 181 12.52 -5.93 15.76
N ASN A 182 12.04 -7.17 15.90
CA ASN A 182 11.25 -7.83 14.87
C ASN A 182 9.91 -8.31 15.45
N PRO A 183 8.75 -7.83 14.96
CA PRO A 183 7.45 -8.24 15.49
C PRO A 183 7.19 -9.75 15.41
N ASP A 184 7.86 -10.48 14.52
CA ASP A 184 7.73 -11.95 14.41
C ASP A 184 8.49 -12.71 15.51
N PHE A 185 9.51 -12.10 16.12
CA PHE A 185 10.41 -12.77 17.07
C PHE A 185 10.45 -12.11 18.46
N ASP A 186 10.04 -10.85 18.57
CA ASP A 186 9.98 -10.08 19.82
C ASP A 186 8.52 -9.71 20.15
N PRO A 187 7.70 -10.68 20.59
CA PRO A 187 6.31 -10.41 20.93
C PRO A 187 6.21 -9.39 22.07
N GLY A 188 5.42 -8.34 21.86
CA GLY A 188 5.25 -7.25 22.83
C GLY A 188 6.34 -6.17 22.77
N ALA A 189 7.23 -6.20 21.77
CA ALA A 189 8.13 -5.07 21.52
C ALA A 189 7.34 -3.78 21.31
N PRO A 190 7.68 -2.68 22.01
CA PRO A 190 6.96 -1.42 21.89
C PRO A 190 7.36 -0.73 20.58
N PHE A 191 6.43 -0.64 19.64
CA PHE A 191 6.56 0.21 18.45
C PHE A 191 5.85 1.55 18.72
N VAL A 192 6.63 2.62 18.77
CA VAL A 192 6.13 3.97 19.04
C VAL A 192 5.32 4.47 17.84
N GLN A 193 4.19 5.12 18.12
CA GLN A 193 3.36 5.82 17.16
C GLN A 193 4.07 7.08 16.67
N ALA A 194 4.21 7.28 15.35
CA ALA A 194 4.72 8.53 14.80
C ALA A 194 3.79 9.71 15.10
N VAL A 195 2.47 9.46 15.10
CA VAL A 195 1.45 10.43 15.49
C VAL A 195 0.52 9.77 16.50
N PRO A 196 0.85 9.80 17.81
CA PRO A 196 0.08 9.09 18.84
C PRO A 196 -1.42 9.44 18.87
N SER A 197 -1.77 10.68 18.53
CA SER A 197 -3.17 11.12 18.48
C SER A 197 -3.98 10.51 17.33
N LEU A 198 -3.33 10.04 16.24
CA LEU A 198 -4.05 9.38 15.14
C LEU A 198 -4.50 7.96 15.52
N ASN A 199 -3.77 7.31 16.42
CA ASN A 199 -4.09 5.96 16.91
C ASN A 199 -5.19 5.95 18.00
N VAL A 200 -5.87 7.08 18.22
CA VAL A 200 -7.00 7.21 19.15
C VAL A 200 -8.07 8.14 18.58
N GLY A 201 -9.35 7.81 18.75
CA GLY A 201 -10.45 8.60 18.20
C GLY A 201 -10.78 8.21 16.76
N LYS A 202 -11.54 9.04 16.05
CA LYS A 202 -11.98 8.78 14.67
C LYS A 202 -11.68 9.98 13.81
N HIS A 203 -10.70 9.87 12.93
CA HIS A 203 -10.15 10.97 12.14
C HIS A 203 -10.69 10.93 10.72
N THR A 204 -10.74 12.11 10.11
CA THR A 204 -11.17 12.26 8.72
C THR A 204 -9.95 12.41 7.82
N ALA A 205 -9.83 11.57 6.79
CA ALA A 205 -8.74 11.60 5.81
C ALA A 205 -9.16 12.17 4.45
N ILE A 206 -10.44 12.40 4.21
CA ILE A 206 -10.93 13.12 3.02
C ILE A 206 -11.97 14.17 3.42
N PRO A 207 -12.08 15.32 2.72
CA PRO A 207 -13.20 16.23 2.95
C PRO A 207 -14.54 15.50 2.83
N ARG A 208 -15.39 15.60 3.85
CA ARG A 208 -16.75 15.01 3.87
C ARG A 208 -17.72 15.84 3.05
N THR A 209 -17.59 17.16 3.17
CA THR A 209 -18.37 18.19 2.47
C THR A 209 -17.48 19.41 2.20
N ASP A 210 -17.97 20.40 1.46
CA ASP A 210 -17.26 21.67 1.25
C ASP A 210 -17.07 22.50 2.55
N ALA A 211 -17.73 22.13 3.65
CA ALA A 211 -17.45 22.75 4.94
C ALA A 211 -16.02 22.48 5.44
N ASP A 212 -15.46 21.30 5.11
CA ASP A 212 -14.10 20.92 5.53
C ASP A 212 -13.01 21.70 4.77
N THR A 213 -13.35 22.28 3.62
CA THR A 213 -12.42 23.11 2.83
C THR A 213 -12.62 24.61 3.03
N ALA A 214 -13.64 25.01 3.77
CA ALA A 214 -14.02 26.41 3.96
C ALA A 214 -12.88 27.23 4.59
N GLY A 215 -12.69 28.45 4.07
CA GLY A 215 -11.63 29.36 4.51
C GLY A 215 -10.25 29.09 3.89
N SER A 216 -10.07 27.97 3.20
CA SER A 216 -8.86 27.71 2.42
C SER A 216 -8.91 28.40 1.05
N PHE A 217 -7.76 28.76 0.51
CA PHE A 217 -7.61 29.26 -0.86
C PHE A 217 -6.27 28.84 -1.47
N ILE A 218 -6.19 28.82 -2.80
CA ILE A 218 -4.95 28.48 -3.51
C ILE A 218 -4.00 29.68 -3.46
N SER A 219 -2.73 29.43 -3.13
CA SER A 219 -1.68 30.44 -3.19
C SER A 219 -0.35 29.82 -3.62
N SER A 220 0.70 30.64 -3.73
CA SER A 220 2.05 30.14 -3.95
C SER A 220 2.65 29.44 -2.73
N ASP A 221 2.04 29.61 -1.55
CA ASP A 221 2.48 29.01 -0.29
C ASP A 221 1.27 28.41 0.43
N ASN A 222 0.93 27.17 0.05
CA ASN A 222 -0.23 26.46 0.56
C ASN A 222 -0.20 26.26 2.08
N THR A 223 0.98 26.29 2.71
CA THR A 223 1.13 26.17 4.18
C THR A 223 0.45 27.32 4.94
N LYS A 224 0.28 28.48 4.27
CA LYS A 224 -0.37 29.67 4.84
C LYS A 224 -1.79 29.90 4.36
N SER A 225 -2.17 29.31 3.22
CA SER A 225 -3.48 29.54 2.59
C SER A 225 -4.47 28.40 2.78
N ILE A 226 -4.00 27.21 3.19
CA ILE A 226 -4.85 26.09 3.59
C ILE A 226 -5.09 26.16 5.10
N THR A 227 -6.35 26.00 5.54
CA THR A 227 -6.70 26.05 6.96
C THR A 227 -6.07 24.89 7.75
N PRO A 228 -5.77 25.06 9.05
CA PRO A 228 -5.26 23.96 9.87
C PRO A 228 -6.12 22.71 9.84
N HIS A 229 -7.45 22.87 9.77
CA HIS A 229 -8.39 21.76 9.65
C HIS A 229 -8.20 20.96 8.36
N LEU A 230 -8.12 21.62 7.20
CA LEU A 230 -7.91 20.91 5.93
C LEU A 230 -6.48 20.31 5.84
N GLN A 231 -5.47 20.97 6.43
CA GLN A 231 -4.14 20.38 6.58
C GLN A 231 -4.19 19.11 7.44
N ALA A 232 -4.92 19.12 8.56
CA ALA A 232 -5.08 17.95 9.42
C ALA A 232 -5.73 16.76 8.69
N ILE A 233 -6.73 17.02 7.85
CA ILE A 233 -7.35 15.99 7.00
C ILE A 233 -6.33 15.42 6.01
N ALA A 234 -5.60 16.28 5.29
CA ALA A 234 -4.60 15.85 4.31
C ALA A 234 -3.42 15.11 4.95
N PHE A 235 -2.98 15.51 6.15
CA PHE A 235 -1.91 14.82 6.87
C PHE A 235 -2.39 13.47 7.42
N THR A 236 -3.65 13.39 7.88
CA THR A 236 -4.28 12.11 8.24
C THR A 236 -4.26 11.16 7.04
N ALA A 237 -4.61 11.64 5.84
CA ALA A 237 -4.52 10.85 4.61
C ALA A 237 -3.09 10.36 4.34
N GLY A 238 -2.09 11.23 4.44
CA GLY A 238 -0.68 10.86 4.24
C GLY A 238 -0.20 9.72 5.14
N PHE A 239 -0.57 9.72 6.42
CA PHE A 239 -0.26 8.61 7.32
C PHE A 239 -1.10 7.37 7.05
N HIS A 240 -2.36 7.53 6.63
CA HIS A 240 -3.22 6.42 6.25
C HIS A 240 -2.73 5.70 4.98
N PHE A 241 -2.22 6.42 3.98
CA PHE A 241 -1.58 5.83 2.79
C PHE A 241 -0.46 4.86 3.20
N ALA A 242 0.45 5.32 4.07
CA ALA A 242 1.53 4.48 4.54
C ALA A 242 1.05 3.31 5.42
N PHE A 243 -0.05 3.46 6.15
CA PHE A 243 -0.67 2.39 6.93
C PHE A 243 -1.21 1.26 6.03
N ILE A 244 -1.97 1.61 4.99
CA ILE A 244 -2.53 0.66 4.01
C ILE A 244 -1.39 -0.16 3.38
N GLU A 245 -0.42 0.55 2.83
CA GLU A 245 0.64 -0.03 2.00
C GLU A 245 1.67 -0.82 2.83
N ALA A 246 1.83 -0.47 4.12
CA ALA A 246 2.58 -1.30 5.06
C ALA A 246 1.94 -2.69 5.25
N GLY A 247 0.61 -2.76 5.18
CA GLY A 247 -0.18 -3.99 5.20
C GLY A 247 0.11 -4.86 3.98
N GLY A 248 -0.09 -4.31 2.78
CA GLY A 248 0.20 -4.97 1.49
C GLY A 248 1.64 -5.46 1.39
N THR A 249 2.60 -4.61 1.75
CA THR A 249 4.04 -4.92 1.81
C THR A 249 4.33 -6.20 2.61
N SER A 250 3.61 -6.43 3.70
CA SER A 250 3.83 -7.59 4.60
C SER A 250 2.98 -8.81 4.20
N LEU A 251 1.78 -8.58 3.68
CA LEU A 251 0.80 -9.62 3.35
C LEU A 251 1.26 -10.52 2.20
N TYR A 252 1.64 -9.93 1.07
CA TYR A 252 2.06 -10.67 -0.12
C TYR A 252 3.22 -11.66 0.15
N PRO A 253 4.33 -11.26 0.81
CA PRO A 253 5.38 -12.22 1.14
C PRO A 253 4.95 -13.25 2.21
N THR A 254 3.96 -12.92 3.05
CA THR A 254 3.40 -13.90 4.02
C THR A 254 2.60 -14.98 3.30
N LEU A 255 1.74 -14.62 2.35
CA LEU A 255 0.96 -15.58 1.57
C LEU A 255 1.81 -16.33 0.53
N ALA A 256 2.86 -15.69 -0.01
CA ALA A 256 3.81 -16.34 -0.93
C ALA A 256 4.53 -17.55 -0.29
N GLN A 257 4.64 -17.61 1.04
CA GLN A 257 5.19 -18.77 1.73
C GLN A 257 4.23 -19.99 1.71
N LYS A 258 2.94 -19.77 1.42
CA LYS A 258 1.87 -20.78 1.50
C LYS A 258 1.45 -21.35 0.13
N VAL A 259 1.71 -20.64 -0.96
CA VAL A 259 1.36 -21.09 -2.31
C VAL A 259 2.21 -22.29 -2.76
N SER A 260 1.58 -23.20 -3.50
CA SER A 260 2.19 -24.41 -4.04
C SER A 260 2.48 -24.29 -5.53
N ASN A 261 1.57 -23.68 -6.29
CA ASN A 261 1.72 -23.51 -7.72
C ASN A 261 2.73 -22.39 -8.03
N LEU A 262 3.69 -22.65 -8.95
CA LEU A 262 4.76 -21.71 -9.28
C LEU A 262 4.26 -20.47 -10.04
N GLU A 263 3.21 -20.59 -10.83
CA GLU A 263 2.58 -19.45 -11.51
C GLU A 263 1.92 -18.53 -10.49
N VAL A 264 1.19 -19.09 -9.52
CA VAL A 264 0.59 -18.31 -8.41
C VAL A 264 1.67 -17.66 -7.55
N LEU A 265 2.76 -18.39 -7.24
CA LEU A 265 3.91 -17.81 -6.56
C LEU A 265 4.50 -16.63 -7.35
N ARG A 266 4.60 -16.74 -8.67
CA ARG A 266 5.07 -15.65 -9.52
C ARG A 266 4.13 -14.45 -9.46
N VAL A 267 2.81 -14.65 -9.42
CA VAL A 267 1.85 -13.55 -9.22
C VAL A 267 2.13 -12.81 -7.91
N LEU A 268 2.18 -13.52 -6.79
CA LEU A 268 2.40 -12.89 -5.48
C LEU A 268 3.77 -12.20 -5.37
N LEU A 269 4.81 -12.80 -5.95
CA LEU A 269 6.15 -12.22 -6.00
C LEU A 269 6.30 -11.09 -7.03
N SER A 270 5.28 -10.81 -7.84
CA SER A 270 5.28 -9.70 -8.81
C SER A 270 4.42 -8.53 -8.34
N ILE A 271 3.26 -8.79 -7.74
CA ILE A 271 2.42 -7.75 -7.12
C ILE A 271 3.00 -7.30 -5.77
N GLY A 272 3.45 -8.21 -4.89
CA GLY A 272 3.98 -7.80 -3.59
C GLY A 272 5.10 -6.74 -3.61
N PRO A 273 6.04 -6.79 -4.59
CA PRO A 273 7.00 -5.71 -4.75
C PRO A 273 6.45 -4.35 -5.21
N SER A 274 5.33 -4.26 -5.97
CA SER A 274 4.70 -2.96 -6.25
C SER A 274 4.13 -2.34 -4.97
N GLU A 275 3.45 -3.13 -4.12
CA GLU A 275 3.02 -2.68 -2.78
C GLU A 275 4.19 -2.15 -1.92
N THR A 276 5.36 -2.79 -2.05
CA THR A 276 6.56 -2.33 -1.35
C THR A 276 7.07 -0.97 -1.88
N MET A 277 6.91 -0.71 -3.19
CA MET A 277 7.22 0.59 -3.80
C MET A 277 6.22 1.67 -3.35
N HIS A 278 4.94 1.32 -3.25
CA HIS A 278 3.91 2.19 -2.70
C HIS A 278 4.27 2.59 -1.27
N PHE A 279 4.45 1.61 -0.37
CA PHE A 279 4.79 1.87 1.03
C PHE A 279 6.02 2.76 1.16
N GLN A 280 7.08 2.46 0.41
CA GLN A 280 8.31 3.24 0.42
C GLN A 280 8.09 4.72 0.05
N THR A 281 7.20 4.97 -0.91
CA THR A 281 6.82 6.33 -1.31
C THR A 281 6.06 7.01 -0.18
N TRP A 282 5.01 6.38 0.33
CA TRP A 282 4.12 7.02 1.29
C TRP A 282 4.74 7.27 2.66
N GLN A 283 5.54 6.34 3.18
CA GLN A 283 6.19 6.57 4.47
C GLN A 283 7.23 7.70 4.40
N ASP A 284 7.84 7.96 3.24
CA ASP A 284 8.70 9.14 3.04
C ASP A 284 7.84 10.41 3.10
N LYS A 285 6.74 10.44 2.35
CA LYS A 285 5.92 11.66 2.20
C LYS A 285 5.16 12.02 3.47
N ALA A 286 4.70 11.03 4.23
CA ALA A 286 4.08 11.26 5.54
C ALA A 286 5.04 11.98 6.51
N GLY A 287 6.36 11.81 6.36
CA GLY A 287 7.38 12.49 7.16
C GLY A 287 7.45 14.00 6.99
N ASN A 288 6.86 14.54 5.92
CA ASN A 288 6.85 15.97 5.62
C ASN A 288 5.71 16.73 6.30
N ALA A 289 4.86 16.05 7.07
CA ALA A 289 3.78 16.70 7.82
C ALA A 289 4.32 17.81 8.74
N LEU A 290 3.71 18.99 8.64
CA LEU A 290 4.07 20.14 9.46
C LEU A 290 3.41 20.05 10.84
N PRO A 291 4.01 20.65 11.89
CA PRO A 291 3.37 20.70 13.20
C PRO A 291 2.05 21.46 13.16
N LEU A 292 0.98 20.81 13.61
CA LEU A 292 -0.33 21.44 13.81
C LEU A 292 -1.15 20.65 14.83
N THR A 293 -2.13 21.31 15.42
CA THR A 293 -3.17 20.66 16.21
C THR A 293 -4.53 21.08 15.67
N ASP A 294 -5.42 20.12 15.50
CA ASP A 294 -6.80 20.35 15.09
C ASP A 294 -7.77 19.54 15.97
N VAL A 295 -9.01 20.02 16.05
CA VAL A 295 -10.12 19.26 16.64
C VAL A 295 -11.27 19.30 15.65
N ASP A 296 -11.74 18.12 15.24
CA ASP A 296 -12.76 17.95 14.23
C ASP A 296 -14.17 18.30 14.77
N ASN A 297 -14.43 19.61 14.89
CA ASN A 297 -15.70 20.18 15.34
C ASN A 297 -16.55 20.71 14.18
N GLY A 298 -16.17 20.40 12.94
CA GLY A 298 -16.92 20.80 11.75
C GLY A 298 -18.31 20.16 11.68
N PRO A 299 -19.16 20.56 10.71
CA PRO A 299 -20.41 19.86 10.44
C PRO A 299 -20.16 18.38 10.12
N GLY A 300 -20.74 17.46 10.90
CA GLY A 300 -20.43 16.03 10.78
C GLY A 300 -19.13 15.60 11.45
N GLY A 301 -18.51 16.51 12.22
CA GLY A 301 -17.31 16.31 13.02
C GLY A 301 -17.39 15.14 13.98
N THR A 302 -16.30 14.41 14.13
CA THR A 302 -16.20 13.30 15.08
C THR A 302 -15.86 13.76 16.50
N GLY A 303 -15.41 15.01 16.66
CA GLY A 303 -14.85 15.54 17.91
C GLY A 303 -13.44 15.02 18.23
N ALA A 304 -12.82 14.25 17.33
CA ALA A 304 -11.46 13.77 17.52
C ALA A 304 -10.46 14.93 17.44
N SER A 305 -9.36 14.83 18.21
CA SER A 305 -8.26 15.78 18.15
C SER A 305 -7.01 15.10 17.63
N VAL A 306 -6.33 15.75 16.70
CA VAL A 306 -5.07 15.28 16.12
C VAL A 306 -3.98 16.33 16.35
N THR A 307 -2.76 15.88 16.66
CA THR A 307 -1.58 16.71 16.82
C THR A 307 -0.41 16.10 16.05
N PHE A 308 0.02 16.80 15.01
CA PHE A 308 1.23 16.49 14.27
C PHE A 308 2.40 17.25 14.89
N THR A 309 3.57 16.61 14.94
CA THR A 309 4.81 17.21 15.43
C THR A 309 5.92 17.00 14.41
N THR A 310 6.99 17.77 14.49
CA THR A 310 8.11 17.61 13.56
C THR A 310 8.80 16.27 13.76
N LEU A 311 8.73 15.39 12.75
CA LEU A 311 9.44 14.11 12.75
C LEU A 311 10.91 14.23 12.32
N ALA A 312 11.31 15.32 11.66
CA ALA A 312 12.68 15.52 11.17
C ALA A 312 13.77 15.46 12.26
N ASN A 313 13.42 15.75 13.52
CA ASN A 313 14.31 15.65 14.69
C ASN A 313 13.68 14.85 15.84
N ALA A 314 12.60 14.11 15.57
CA ALA A 314 11.90 13.39 16.62
C ALA A 314 12.75 12.20 17.10
N GLN A 315 13.02 12.18 18.39
CA GLN A 315 13.52 11.01 19.09
C GLN A 315 12.30 10.22 19.56
N GLY A 316 12.11 9.03 19.01
CA GLY A 316 11.17 8.05 19.57
C GLY A 316 11.99 6.88 20.07
N GLU A 317 12.01 6.70 21.38
CA GLU A 317 12.74 5.61 21.98
C GLU A 317 11.87 4.35 21.88
N THR A 318 12.17 3.45 20.94
CA THR A 318 11.78 2.04 21.10
C THR A 318 12.83 1.42 22.01
N ASN A 319 12.42 0.76 23.09
CA ASN A 319 13.33 -0.05 23.90
C ASN A 319 13.05 -1.55 23.62
N PRO A 320 14.01 -2.34 23.09
CA PRO A 320 15.36 -1.96 22.67
C PRO A 320 15.42 -1.25 21.31
N GLU A 321 16.52 -0.50 21.14
CA GLU A 321 16.74 0.69 20.30
C GLU A 321 16.64 0.48 18.77
N SER A 322 16.56 1.57 17.98
CA SER A 322 17.30 1.59 16.71
C SER A 322 18.80 1.69 17.02
N LEU A 323 19.72 1.27 16.15
CA LEU A 323 21.17 1.36 16.42
C LEU A 323 21.68 2.77 16.79
N LYS A 324 20.85 3.82 16.64
CA LYS A 324 21.19 5.22 16.91
C LYS A 324 20.18 6.01 17.75
N GLY A 325 19.04 5.43 18.17
CA GLY A 325 18.03 6.14 18.98
C GLY A 325 17.04 7.03 18.20
N ASP A 326 17.09 7.04 16.88
CA ASP A 326 16.36 7.99 16.02
C ASP A 326 15.12 7.36 15.32
N THR A 327 14.33 6.52 16.00
CA THR A 327 13.27 5.73 15.30
C THR A 327 12.13 6.55 14.69
N LEU A 328 12.02 7.84 15.02
CA LEU A 328 11.04 8.75 14.44
C LEU A 328 11.62 9.69 13.38
N GLN A 329 12.94 9.70 13.19
CA GLN A 329 13.60 10.55 12.21
C GLN A 329 13.08 10.27 10.78
N ALA A 330 12.52 11.30 10.15
CA ALA A 330 11.78 11.15 8.90
C ALA A 330 12.61 10.67 7.71
N ASN A 331 13.86 11.12 7.57
CA ASN A 331 14.70 10.72 6.44
C ASN A 331 15.36 9.32 6.60
N LEU A 332 15.06 8.57 7.67
CA LEU A 332 15.44 7.16 7.80
C LEU A 332 14.45 6.26 7.06
N ILE A 333 14.42 6.37 5.74
CA ILE A 333 13.39 5.75 4.89
C ILE A 333 13.69 4.30 4.51
N MET A 334 14.86 3.77 4.87
CA MET A 334 15.24 2.38 4.59
C MET A 334 15.09 1.52 5.86
N PRO A 335 14.71 0.24 5.73
CA PRO A 335 14.52 -0.62 6.89
C PRO A 335 15.83 -0.86 7.64
N GLU A 336 15.80 -0.64 8.96
CA GLU A 336 16.93 -0.92 9.84
C GLU A 336 17.16 -2.44 9.93
N PRO A 337 18.41 -2.93 9.93
CA PRO A 337 18.70 -4.35 10.10
C PRO A 337 18.18 -4.90 11.43
N THR A 338 17.54 -6.07 11.40
CA THR A 338 17.05 -6.78 12.59
C THR A 338 17.43 -8.26 12.51
N HIS A 339 17.23 -9.00 13.61
CA HIS A 339 17.40 -10.44 13.57
C HIS A 339 16.25 -11.11 12.81
N PHE A 340 16.59 -12.18 12.08
CA PHE A 340 15.65 -12.91 11.24
C PHE A 340 16.00 -14.40 11.22
N LEU A 341 14.98 -15.26 11.29
CA LEU A 341 15.04 -16.73 11.40
C LEU A 341 15.72 -17.26 12.68
N SER A 342 16.88 -16.73 13.04
CA SER A 342 17.64 -17.09 14.25
C SER A 342 18.64 -16.00 14.62
N LYS A 343 18.74 -15.67 15.91
CA LYS A 343 19.72 -14.69 16.45
C LYS A 343 21.19 -15.09 16.25
N LYS A 344 21.47 -16.31 15.74
CA LYS A 344 22.82 -16.75 15.35
C LYS A 344 23.31 -16.15 14.03
N PHE A 345 22.39 -15.70 13.17
CA PHE A 345 22.74 -15.03 11.94
C PHE A 345 22.92 -13.53 12.19
N PRO A 346 23.77 -12.84 11.41
CA PRO A 346 23.88 -11.38 11.50
C PRO A 346 22.54 -10.69 11.21
N PRO A 347 22.30 -9.49 11.78
CA PRO A 347 21.13 -8.68 11.42
C PRO A 347 21.04 -8.39 9.92
N VAL A 348 19.83 -8.33 9.39
CA VAL A 348 19.53 -8.11 7.97
C VAL A 348 18.33 -7.18 7.80
N ALA A 349 18.37 -6.32 6.79
CA ALA A 349 17.26 -5.46 6.41
C ALA A 349 16.23 -6.27 5.62
N ILE A 350 14.98 -6.28 6.09
CA ILE A 350 13.89 -7.12 5.57
C ILE A 350 12.55 -6.39 5.66
N VAL A 351 11.60 -6.83 4.83
CA VAL A 351 10.17 -6.65 5.08
C VAL A 351 9.80 -7.37 6.37
N ARG A 352 9.00 -6.72 7.23
CA ARG A 352 8.54 -7.28 8.49
C ARG A 352 7.20 -6.66 8.94
N PRO A 353 6.25 -7.47 9.45
CA PRO A 353 6.33 -8.91 9.66
C PRO A 353 6.19 -9.72 8.36
N THR A 354 6.53 -11.00 8.43
CA THR A 354 6.27 -12.01 7.37
C THR A 354 5.69 -13.30 7.93
N SER A 355 5.20 -13.29 9.18
CA SER A 355 4.51 -14.42 9.79
C SER A 355 2.99 -14.32 9.65
N THR A 356 2.31 -15.45 9.49
CA THR A 356 0.84 -15.50 9.41
C THR A 356 0.16 -14.83 10.60
N LYS A 357 0.75 -14.92 11.80
CA LYS A 357 0.18 -14.31 13.01
C LYS A 357 0.07 -12.79 12.91
N ASN A 358 1.07 -12.14 12.31
CA ASN A 358 1.21 -10.68 12.34
C ASN A 358 0.89 -10.01 11.00
N SER A 359 0.93 -10.75 9.89
CA SER A 359 0.71 -10.24 8.52
C SER A 359 0.01 -11.27 7.61
N GLY A 360 -0.64 -12.27 8.19
CA GLY A 360 -1.55 -13.15 7.46
C GLY A 360 -2.82 -12.41 7.02
N ALA A 361 -3.62 -13.06 6.20
CA ALA A 361 -4.86 -12.53 5.66
C ALA A 361 -5.81 -12.05 6.77
N VAL A 362 -5.94 -12.81 7.87
CA VAL A 362 -6.79 -12.42 9.01
C VAL A 362 -6.23 -11.18 9.71
N ALA A 363 -4.91 -11.12 9.90
CA ALA A 363 -4.26 -9.98 10.55
C ALA A 363 -4.40 -8.70 9.71
N SER A 364 -4.20 -8.78 8.40
CA SER A 364 -4.37 -7.65 7.49
C SER A 364 -5.82 -7.14 7.46
N LEU A 365 -6.80 -8.04 7.34
CA LEU A 365 -8.21 -7.66 7.38
C LEU A 365 -8.61 -7.05 8.74
N GLN A 366 -8.10 -7.62 9.84
CA GLN A 366 -8.33 -7.07 11.17
C GLN A 366 -7.74 -5.66 11.30
N GLY A 367 -6.60 -5.38 10.68
CA GLY A 367 -6.04 -4.03 10.58
C GLY A 367 -7.04 -3.01 10.01
N PHE A 368 -7.69 -3.32 8.88
CA PHE A 368 -8.72 -2.46 8.31
C PHE A 368 -9.99 -2.35 9.17
N VAL A 369 -10.35 -3.41 9.91
CA VAL A 369 -11.45 -3.36 10.88
C VAL A 369 -11.11 -2.40 12.04
N ASP A 370 -9.91 -2.52 12.59
CA ASP A 370 -9.44 -1.75 13.76
C ASP A 370 -9.22 -0.27 13.40
N ASP A 371 -8.72 0.00 12.20
CA ASP A 371 -8.63 1.34 11.64
C ASP A 371 -10.01 1.97 11.40
N GLY A 372 -11.09 1.18 11.29
CA GLY A 372 -12.44 1.70 11.13
C GLY A 372 -12.87 1.89 9.67
N LEU A 373 -12.10 1.34 8.73
CA LEU A 373 -12.39 1.37 7.29
C LEU A 373 -13.78 0.83 6.93
N PHE A 374 -14.37 -0.03 7.76
CA PHE A 374 -15.70 -0.59 7.53
C PHE A 374 -16.81 0.02 8.39
N ILE A 375 -16.54 1.12 9.12
CA ILE A 375 -17.57 1.82 9.89
C ILE A 375 -18.68 2.30 8.96
N GLY A 376 -19.92 1.95 9.29
CA GLY A 376 -21.10 2.29 8.47
C GLY A 376 -21.54 1.18 7.53
N GLN A 377 -20.77 0.08 7.42
CA GLN A 377 -21.22 -1.11 6.70
C GLN A 377 -22.45 -1.72 7.39
N LYS A 378 -23.58 -1.75 6.68
CA LYS A 378 -24.87 -2.20 7.25
C LYS A 378 -25.10 -3.70 7.09
N ASN A 379 -24.44 -4.33 6.12
CA ASN A 379 -24.64 -5.73 5.84
C ASN A 379 -23.62 -6.60 6.61
N PRO A 380 -24.02 -7.33 7.66
CA PRO A 380 -23.10 -8.16 8.44
C PRO A 380 -22.55 -9.35 7.65
N GLU A 381 -23.10 -9.68 6.48
CA GLU A 381 -22.52 -10.70 5.58
C GLU A 381 -21.20 -10.23 4.97
N PHE A 382 -20.95 -8.92 4.87
CA PHE A 382 -19.69 -8.40 4.32
C PHE A 382 -18.49 -8.89 5.13
N LEU A 383 -18.44 -8.57 6.43
CA LEU A 383 -17.33 -8.99 7.29
C LEU A 383 -17.28 -10.52 7.44
N ARG A 384 -18.44 -11.20 7.46
CA ARG A 384 -18.47 -12.67 7.52
C ARG A 384 -17.90 -13.33 6.27
N LEU A 385 -18.10 -12.75 5.09
CA LEU A 385 -17.46 -13.19 3.85
C LEU A 385 -15.96 -12.92 3.90
N MET A 386 -15.56 -11.69 4.24
CA MET A 386 -14.16 -11.29 4.25
C MET A 386 -13.32 -12.11 5.24
N PHE A 387 -13.79 -12.31 6.48
CA PHE A 387 -13.07 -13.14 7.45
C PHE A 387 -12.98 -14.60 7.04
N ARG A 388 -14.03 -15.16 6.40
CA ARG A 388 -13.97 -16.52 5.88
C ARG A 388 -12.89 -16.68 4.80
N LEU A 389 -12.85 -15.75 3.84
CA LEU A 389 -11.81 -15.74 2.80
C LEU A 389 -10.42 -15.63 3.42
N ALA A 390 -10.27 -14.77 4.43
CA ALA A 390 -9.01 -14.57 5.14
C ALA A 390 -8.56 -15.83 5.90
N GLU A 391 -9.47 -16.48 6.63
CA GLU A 391 -9.23 -17.73 7.35
C GLU A 391 -8.79 -18.84 6.38
N GLU A 392 -9.50 -19.02 5.26
CA GLU A 392 -9.16 -20.01 4.23
C GLU A 392 -7.77 -19.75 3.61
N ALA A 393 -7.41 -18.48 3.36
CA ALA A 393 -6.09 -18.10 2.85
C ALA A 393 -4.97 -18.34 3.87
N ASP A 394 -5.21 -18.07 5.16
CA ASP A 394 -4.23 -18.33 6.22
C ASP A 394 -4.06 -19.82 6.54
N GLU A 395 -5.11 -20.62 6.36
CA GLU A 395 -5.09 -22.08 6.50
C GLU A 395 -4.36 -22.79 5.36
N ALA A 396 -4.15 -22.11 4.21
CA ALA A 396 -3.42 -22.65 3.09
C ALA A 396 -2.02 -23.13 3.49
N ARG A 397 -1.64 -24.32 2.98
CA ARG A 397 -0.35 -24.95 3.23
C ARG A 397 0.33 -25.28 1.92
N ARG A 398 1.59 -24.89 1.83
CA ARG A 398 2.45 -25.26 0.70
C ARG A 398 2.61 -26.78 0.65
N ARG A 399 2.27 -27.37 -0.49
CA ARG A 399 2.52 -28.78 -0.79
C ARG A 399 3.93 -28.91 -1.37
N SER A 400 4.66 -29.90 -0.88
CA SER A 400 6.02 -30.24 -1.32
C SER A 400 6.02 -31.05 -2.60
#